data_AF-A0A847G9M5-F1
#
_entry.id   AF-A0A847G9M5-F1
#
_cell.length_a   1.000
_cell.length_b   1.000
_cell.length_c   1.000
_cell.angle_alpha   90.00
_cell.angle_beta   90.00
_cell.angle_gamma   90.00
#
_symmetry.space_group_name_H-M   'P 1'
#
loop_
_entity.id
_entity.type
_entity.pdbx_description
1 polymer ?
#
loop_
_entity_poly.entity_id
_entity_poly.type
_entity_poly.pdbx_seq_one_letter_code
_entity_poly.pdbx_strand_id
1 'polypeptide(L)'
;RTGSLSERYAKWYGRPDGYGATTCALCPEACALNVGAVDGQAVCSKALDQNVPLCVLGRFSVAEFLNGTDRLQFPYSRVGSVLRQSDWRLALEKACAGLAPFQGGDFAFVCDTTSTLEDRHVFRRFTNEIMNSPHYIECAPDRWGHVRAELPAGVRAVLTTGQFFTPDQAAGLDLLVVMDCYPTELSDGADFVFPAAVFAEVDGTVADKDGVARPLHAVCKAPGLALPEWQIVCALSRALGGEGLAYADTAAIRAEMGAADPKFLMSRETAPEPALDASKRRMYYRNHLIEEKVSGLRELPASPDCKVAERRPMGLKAAMDATAEPKGGDRFRIVEKREIVPNTHEIVVHAPDVALKAQAGQFAIVMADMVSERVPYTLCDWDAATGTITFVVLEKGQSSRKIALMEAGDCLAHVTGPLGIPLEIKNYGTVALAGGCYGIGAIFPIARAMKAAGNRVIAFSEARSHYLAYHREKLAGAVDEFVQSTVDGSNQTKGHAADMLKNRLAAGEKIDLVIAVGCPFMMMITAKETAPHGVPTLAALNPIMVDGTGMCGACRITVGEKTKFACVDGPFFDAHQIDWNEVKDRRSAYAAAEIQSVGRSAPVIAHHHHGACGCKA
;
A
#
# COMPACT_ATOMS: atom_id res chain seq x y z
N ARG A 1 -2.19 18.29 1.86
CA ARG A 1 -1.43 17.06 1.47
C ARG A 1 -2.18 16.41 0.33
N THR A 2 -1.53 16.09 -0.79
CA THR A 2 -2.18 15.32 -1.88
C THR A 2 -2.43 13.90 -1.38
N GLY A 3 -3.62 13.34 -1.62
CA GLY A 3 -4.04 12.03 -1.09
C GLY A 3 -3.23 10.84 -1.62
N SER A 4 -2.44 11.04 -2.68
CA SER A 4 -1.52 10.04 -3.25
C SER A 4 -0.31 9.70 -2.35
N LEU A 5 -0.19 10.31 -1.18
CA LEU A 5 1.01 10.23 -0.32
C LEU A 5 0.77 9.82 1.12
N SER A 6 -0.49 9.83 1.54
CA SER A 6 -0.85 9.18 2.77
C SER A 6 -0.76 7.69 2.49
N GLU A 7 0.16 7.01 3.19
CA GLU A 7 0.03 5.58 3.39
C GLU A 7 -1.41 5.27 3.79
N ARG A 8 -1.91 4.13 3.30
CA ARG A 8 -3.29 3.69 3.49
C ARG A 8 -3.70 3.87 4.97
N TYR A 9 -2.83 3.48 5.90
CA TYR A 9 -3.02 3.61 7.34
C TYR A 9 -3.03 5.06 7.84
N ALA A 10 -2.07 5.93 7.47
CA ALA A 10 -2.06 7.35 7.89
C ALA A 10 -3.31 8.14 7.46
N LYS A 11 -4.06 7.66 6.47
CA LYS A 11 -5.37 8.21 6.12
C LYS A 11 -6.47 7.77 7.10
N TRP A 12 -6.43 6.54 7.61
CA TRP A 12 -7.45 5.96 8.50
C TRP A 12 -7.29 6.36 9.96
N TYR A 13 -6.05 6.44 10.42
CA TYR A 13 -5.71 6.73 11.81
C TYR A 13 -5.41 8.23 12.03
N GLY A 14 -5.32 9.02 10.96
CA GLY A 14 -5.06 10.44 11.03
C GLY A 14 -3.57 10.80 11.09
N ARG A 15 -3.28 12.02 11.55
CA ARG A 15 -1.89 12.48 11.69
C ARG A 15 -1.24 11.68 12.82
N PRO A 16 -0.02 11.13 12.62
CA PRO A 16 0.72 10.47 13.69
C PRO A 16 0.82 11.35 14.94
N ASP A 17 0.60 10.75 16.12
CA ASP A 17 0.77 11.40 17.42
C ASP A 17 2.24 11.77 17.65
N GLY A 18 3.14 10.96 17.07
CA GLY A 18 4.57 11.14 17.13
C GLY A 18 5.28 10.44 15.98
N TYR A 19 6.58 10.67 15.91
CA TYR A 19 7.49 10.04 14.95
C TYR A 19 8.69 9.49 15.72
N GLY A 20 9.03 8.22 15.48
CA GLY A 20 10.19 7.55 16.05
C GLY A 20 11.17 7.13 14.95
N ALA A 21 12.46 7.38 15.20
CA ALA A 21 13.53 6.92 14.31
C ALA A 21 13.78 5.43 14.51
N THR A 22 13.97 4.66 13.44
CA THR A 22 14.30 3.22 13.49
C THR A 22 14.98 2.81 12.17
N THR A 23 15.35 1.54 12.00
CA THR A 23 16.05 1.05 10.79
C THR A 23 15.23 0.00 10.06
N CYS A 24 15.03 0.16 8.74
CA CYS A 24 14.32 -0.80 7.88
C CYS A 24 14.94 -2.21 7.98
N ALA A 25 14.19 -3.21 8.46
CA ALA A 25 14.66 -4.59 8.59
C ALA A 25 14.28 -5.50 7.41
N LEU A 26 13.59 -4.96 6.39
CA LEU A 26 13.07 -5.76 5.27
C LEU A 26 14.16 -6.21 4.28
N CYS A 27 15.36 -5.60 4.31
CA CYS A 27 16.52 -6.02 3.51
C CYS A 27 17.84 -5.53 4.14
N PRO A 28 19.01 -6.00 3.67
CA PRO A 28 20.31 -5.66 4.25
C PRO A 28 20.72 -4.21 4.02
N GLU A 29 19.97 -3.45 3.21
CA GLU A 29 20.23 -2.03 3.03
C GLU A 29 20.08 -1.24 4.34
N ALA A 30 19.23 -1.70 5.28
CA ALA A 30 19.13 -1.10 6.62
C ALA A 30 18.96 0.43 6.59
N CYS A 31 18.03 0.92 5.73
CA CYS A 31 17.77 2.35 5.58
C CYS A 31 17.22 2.96 6.88
N ALA A 32 17.67 4.16 7.24
CA ALA A 32 17.15 4.89 8.38
C ALA A 32 15.73 5.43 8.08
N LEU A 33 14.78 5.04 8.93
CA LEU A 33 13.36 5.37 8.84
C LEU A 33 12.94 6.30 9.96
N ASN A 34 11.90 7.06 9.69
CA ASN A 34 11.12 7.77 10.68
C ASN A 34 9.66 7.28 10.58
N VAL A 35 9.25 6.45 11.53
CA VAL A 35 7.93 5.80 11.56
C VAL A 35 6.98 6.66 12.39
N GLY A 36 5.85 7.01 11.81
CA GLY A 36 4.75 7.67 12.50
C GLY A 36 3.78 6.64 13.05
N ALA A 37 3.38 6.79 14.31
CA ALA A 37 2.42 5.91 14.97
C ALA A 37 1.21 6.68 15.52
N VAL A 38 0.07 5.99 15.62
CA VAL A 38 -1.16 6.44 16.31
C VAL A 38 -1.62 5.30 17.21
N ASP A 39 -1.85 5.57 18.50
CA ASP A 39 -2.22 4.56 19.50
C ASP A 39 -1.27 3.33 19.55
N GLY A 40 0.00 3.54 19.17
CA GLY A 40 1.01 2.49 19.09
C GLY A 40 0.97 1.65 17.81
N GLN A 41 0.09 1.93 16.85
CA GLN A 41 0.10 1.26 15.53
C GLN A 41 0.90 2.10 14.53
N ALA A 42 1.71 1.45 13.69
CA ALA A 42 2.42 2.11 12.60
C ALA A 42 1.42 2.66 11.58
N VAL A 43 1.50 3.94 11.20
CA VAL A 43 0.56 4.50 10.22
C VAL A 43 1.24 5.09 9.00
N CYS A 44 2.49 5.53 9.14
CA CYS A 44 3.34 5.84 8.01
C CYS A 44 4.83 5.65 8.29
N SER A 45 5.66 5.52 7.26
CA SER A 45 7.11 5.61 7.32
C SER A 45 7.65 6.62 6.29
N LYS A 46 8.73 7.30 6.65
CA LYS A 46 9.47 8.19 5.75
C LYS A 46 10.96 8.02 5.98
N ALA A 47 11.77 8.50 5.04
CA ALA A 47 13.21 8.54 5.27
C ALA A 47 13.52 9.42 6.49
N LEU A 48 14.45 8.98 7.33
CA LEU A 48 14.91 9.81 8.45
C LEU A 48 15.62 11.08 7.94
N ASP A 49 16.47 10.92 6.92
CA ASP A 49 16.99 12.01 6.09
C ASP A 49 16.25 12.03 4.74
N GLN A 50 15.63 13.16 4.39
CA GLN A 50 14.87 13.31 3.14
C GLN A 50 15.76 13.26 1.88
N ASN A 51 17.07 13.40 2.03
CA ASN A 51 18.02 13.26 0.93
C ASN A 51 18.39 11.80 0.64
N VAL A 52 18.00 10.86 1.52
CA VAL A 52 18.23 9.43 1.34
C VAL A 52 16.91 8.75 0.90
N PRO A 53 16.77 8.37 -0.37
CA PRO A 53 15.52 7.78 -0.87
C PRO A 53 15.27 6.39 -0.26
N LEU A 54 14.00 6.07 -0.01
CA LEU A 54 13.54 4.74 0.37
C LEU A 54 13.00 4.00 -0.84
N CYS A 55 13.12 2.67 -0.84
CA CYS A 55 12.38 1.82 -1.75
C CYS A 55 10.90 1.71 -1.37
N VAL A 56 10.10 1.06 -2.23
CA VAL A 56 8.67 0.82 -1.98
C VAL A 56 8.42 0.09 -0.65
N LEU A 57 9.30 -0.83 -0.26
CA LEU A 57 9.19 -1.57 1.01
C LEU A 57 9.32 -0.63 2.21
N GLY A 58 10.40 0.15 2.25
CA GLY A 58 10.66 1.08 3.35
C GLY A 58 9.61 2.18 3.49
N ARG A 59 8.91 2.52 2.39
CA ARG A 59 7.94 3.61 2.34
C ARG A 59 6.48 3.19 2.53
N PHE A 60 6.07 1.99 2.14
CA PHE A 60 4.66 1.58 2.19
C PHE A 60 4.42 0.25 2.90
N SER A 61 5.43 -0.61 3.02
CA SER A 61 5.22 -1.92 3.62
C SER A 61 5.22 -1.88 5.13
N VAL A 62 5.86 -0.89 5.76
CA VAL A 62 6.03 -0.84 7.23
C VAL A 62 4.69 -0.90 7.96
N ALA A 63 3.75 0.00 7.63
CA ALA A 63 2.47 0.05 8.33
C ALA A 63 1.58 -1.18 8.02
N GLU A 64 1.47 -1.58 6.76
CA GLU A 64 0.59 -2.68 6.36
C GLU A 64 1.10 -4.04 6.82
N PHE A 65 2.42 -4.26 6.79
CA PHE A 65 3.04 -5.47 7.33
C PHE A 65 2.94 -5.53 8.86
N LEU A 66 3.20 -4.42 9.57
CA LEU A 66 3.09 -4.45 11.03
C LEU A 66 1.63 -4.60 11.50
N ASN A 67 0.68 -4.02 10.78
CA ASN A 67 -0.75 -4.11 11.12
C ASN A 67 -1.51 -5.17 10.30
N GLY A 68 -0.82 -6.21 9.82
CA GLY A 68 -1.48 -7.28 9.07
C GLY A 68 -2.59 -7.94 9.89
N THR A 69 -3.73 -8.22 9.26
CA THR A 69 -4.91 -8.78 9.95
C THR A 69 -4.71 -10.21 10.46
N ASP A 70 -3.76 -10.93 9.88
CA ASP A 70 -3.37 -12.30 10.20
C ASP A 70 -2.11 -12.39 11.08
N ARG A 71 -1.63 -11.27 11.65
CA ARG A 71 -0.52 -11.29 12.61
C ARG A 71 -0.83 -12.20 13.80
N LEU A 72 0.14 -13.01 14.19
CA LEU A 72 0.03 -13.85 15.39
C LEU A 72 -0.02 -12.95 16.63
N GLN A 73 -1.12 -13.04 17.39
CA GLN A 73 -1.37 -12.21 18.57
C GLN A 73 -1.28 -12.97 19.89
N PHE A 74 -1.38 -14.30 19.85
CA PHE A 74 -1.47 -15.13 21.04
C PHE A 74 -0.58 -16.36 20.88
N PRO A 75 -0.10 -16.95 21.99
CA PRO A 75 0.47 -18.28 21.97
C PRO A 75 -0.57 -19.32 21.53
N TYR A 76 -0.11 -20.36 20.85
CA TYR A 76 -0.92 -21.52 20.50
C TYR A 76 -0.27 -22.80 21.00
N SER A 77 -1.10 -23.76 21.39
CA SER A 77 -0.66 -25.11 21.77
C SER A 77 -1.50 -26.13 21.01
N ARG A 78 -0.85 -27.20 20.56
CA ARG A 78 -1.50 -28.32 19.88
C ARG A 78 -2.34 -29.14 20.85
N VAL A 79 -3.59 -29.38 20.47
CA VAL A 79 -4.50 -30.28 21.18
C VAL A 79 -5.09 -31.24 20.16
N GLY A 80 -4.56 -32.46 20.11
CA GLY A 80 -4.86 -33.41 19.04
C GLY A 80 -4.36 -32.88 17.69
N SER A 81 -5.24 -32.78 16.71
CA SER A 81 -4.87 -32.34 15.35
C SER A 81 -5.00 -30.83 15.11
N VAL A 82 -5.36 -30.03 16.12
CA VAL A 82 -5.63 -28.59 15.96
C VAL A 82 -4.79 -27.75 16.90
N LEU A 83 -4.32 -26.60 16.42
CA LEU A 83 -3.75 -25.55 17.25
C LEU A 83 -4.88 -24.76 17.93
N ARG A 84 -4.76 -24.55 19.23
CA ARG A 84 -5.67 -23.72 20.01
C ARG A 84 -4.91 -22.60 20.68
N GLN A 85 -5.53 -21.42 20.69
CA GLN A 85 -5.04 -20.29 21.46
C GLN A 85 -4.85 -20.71 22.94
N SER A 86 -3.71 -20.34 23.51
CA SER A 86 -3.30 -20.66 24.88
C SER A 86 -2.87 -19.39 25.61
N ASP A 87 -2.96 -19.41 26.94
CA ASP A 87 -2.30 -18.40 27.75
C ASP A 87 -0.77 -18.61 27.73
N TRP A 88 -0.03 -17.51 27.91
CA TRP A 88 1.44 -17.50 27.91
C TRP A 88 2.04 -18.47 28.93
N ARG A 89 1.50 -18.49 30.16
CA ARG A 89 2.05 -19.31 31.23
C ARG A 89 1.93 -20.79 30.89
N LEU A 90 0.73 -21.25 30.50
CA LEU A 90 0.49 -22.64 30.14
C LEU A 90 1.26 -23.06 28.88
N ALA A 91 1.31 -22.19 27.87
CA ALA A 91 2.06 -22.47 26.64
C ALA A 91 3.56 -22.65 26.93
N LEU A 92 4.14 -21.76 27.75
CA LEU A 92 5.53 -21.86 28.19
C LEU A 92 5.77 -23.11 29.03
N GLU A 93 4.94 -23.36 30.06
CA GLU A 93 5.06 -24.55 30.93
C GLU A 93 5.05 -25.84 30.11
N LYS A 94 4.13 -25.96 29.15
CA LYS A 94 4.02 -27.15 28.28
C LYS A 94 5.16 -27.24 27.26
N ALA A 95 5.53 -26.13 26.62
CA ALA A 95 6.64 -26.11 25.67
C ALA A 95 7.96 -26.50 26.37
N CYS A 96 8.22 -25.98 27.57
CA CYS A 96 9.40 -26.33 28.36
C CYS A 96 9.38 -27.78 28.83
N ALA A 97 8.24 -28.27 29.33
CA ALA A 97 8.11 -29.68 29.71
C ALA A 97 8.35 -30.61 28.50
N GLY A 98 7.88 -30.20 27.31
CA GLY A 98 8.14 -30.90 26.06
C GLY A 98 9.60 -30.82 25.63
N LEU A 99 10.27 -29.67 25.77
CA LEU A 99 11.66 -29.45 25.36
C LEU A 99 12.68 -30.12 26.30
N ALA A 100 12.39 -30.22 27.59
CA ALA A 100 13.33 -30.70 28.62
C ALA A 100 14.02 -32.05 28.31
N PRO A 101 13.38 -33.05 27.68
CA PRO A 101 14.01 -34.32 27.33
C PRO A 101 15.03 -34.24 26.18
N PHE A 102 15.01 -33.17 25.38
CA PHE A 102 15.84 -33.04 24.18
C PHE A 102 17.03 -32.12 24.46
N GLN A 103 18.19 -32.70 24.75
CA GLN A 103 19.45 -31.97 24.95
C GLN A 103 20.55 -32.54 24.06
N GLY A 104 21.65 -31.81 23.89
CA GLY A 104 22.75 -32.29 23.05
C GLY A 104 22.37 -32.35 21.58
N GLY A 105 22.75 -33.42 20.89
CA GLY A 105 22.47 -33.61 19.46
C GLY A 105 20.98 -33.72 19.10
N ASP A 106 20.11 -33.96 20.08
CA ASP A 106 18.67 -34.17 19.84
C ASP A 106 17.89 -32.86 19.63
N PHE A 107 18.47 -31.71 19.99
CA PHE A 107 17.84 -30.39 19.87
C PHE A 107 18.55 -29.52 18.84
N ALA A 108 17.81 -28.71 18.08
CA ALA A 108 18.36 -27.62 17.26
C ALA A 108 17.58 -26.31 17.40
N PHE A 109 18.31 -25.19 17.28
CA PHE A 109 17.72 -23.87 17.13
C PHE A 109 17.99 -23.35 15.73
N VAL A 110 16.93 -22.93 15.01
CA VAL A 110 17.05 -22.40 13.63
C VAL A 110 16.58 -20.94 13.59
N CYS A 111 17.45 -20.04 13.13
CA CYS A 111 17.11 -18.64 12.93
C CYS A 111 17.69 -18.10 11.62
N ASP A 112 17.27 -16.90 11.24
CA ASP A 112 17.87 -16.16 10.13
C ASP A 112 18.53 -14.85 10.59
N THR A 113 19.25 -14.20 9.68
CA THR A 113 19.92 -12.94 9.98
C THR A 113 18.98 -11.72 10.07
N THR A 114 17.65 -11.91 10.00
CA THR A 114 16.68 -10.80 10.18
C THR A 114 16.27 -10.60 11.62
N SER A 115 16.47 -11.59 12.51
CA SER A 115 16.45 -11.40 13.96
C SER A 115 17.53 -10.42 14.40
N THR A 116 17.29 -9.70 15.50
CA THR A 116 18.26 -8.72 16.00
C THR A 116 19.56 -9.40 16.42
N LEU A 117 20.67 -8.65 16.45
CA LEU A 117 21.95 -9.19 16.91
C LEU A 117 21.86 -9.64 18.37
N GLU A 118 21.07 -8.93 19.18
CA GLU A 118 20.76 -9.29 20.56
C GLU A 118 19.95 -10.59 20.66
N ASP A 119 18.90 -10.76 19.84
CA ASP A 119 18.14 -12.01 19.77
C ASP A 119 19.06 -13.20 19.42
N ARG A 120 19.88 -13.05 18.38
CA ARG A 120 20.81 -14.09 17.91
C ARG A 120 21.84 -14.47 18.98
N HIS A 121 22.31 -13.51 19.77
CA HIS A 121 23.17 -13.77 20.91
C HIS A 121 22.47 -14.63 21.97
N VAL A 122 21.24 -14.26 22.34
CA VAL A 122 20.43 -15.01 23.31
C VAL A 122 20.10 -16.42 22.80
N PHE A 123 19.75 -16.58 21.53
CA PHE A 123 19.46 -17.88 20.92
C PHE A 123 20.68 -18.80 20.95
N ARG A 124 21.86 -18.27 20.63
CA ARG A 124 23.11 -19.03 20.66
C ARG A 124 23.45 -19.50 22.07
N ARG A 125 23.34 -18.61 23.07
CA ARG A 125 23.55 -18.98 24.48
C ARG A 125 22.53 -20.00 24.94
N PHE A 126 21.25 -19.83 24.61
CA PHE A 126 20.20 -20.81 24.93
C PHE A 126 20.53 -22.20 24.37
N THR A 127 20.91 -22.26 23.10
CA THR A 127 21.23 -23.52 22.42
C THR A 127 22.45 -24.20 23.06
N ASN A 128 23.53 -23.45 23.27
CA ASN A 128 24.81 -24.00 23.73
C ASN A 128 24.84 -24.29 25.23
N GLU A 129 24.23 -23.43 26.05
CA GLU A 129 24.39 -23.45 27.52
C GLU A 129 23.19 -24.05 28.24
N ILE A 130 21.97 -23.87 27.71
CA ILE A 130 20.74 -24.37 28.35
C ILE A 130 20.38 -25.75 27.77
N MET A 131 20.39 -25.86 26.45
CA MET A 131 20.06 -27.11 25.75
C MET A 131 21.27 -28.02 25.53
N ASN A 132 22.49 -27.54 25.86
CA ASN A 132 23.76 -28.24 25.64
C ASN A 132 23.94 -28.77 24.20
N SER A 133 23.31 -28.11 23.23
CA SER A 133 23.25 -28.56 21.84
C SER A 133 24.33 -27.89 20.98
N PRO A 134 25.00 -28.63 20.07
CA PRO A 134 25.89 -28.04 19.09
C PRO A 134 25.15 -27.44 17.88
N HIS A 135 23.83 -27.57 17.80
CA HIS A 135 23.03 -27.27 16.60
C HIS A 135 22.36 -25.89 16.66
N TYR A 136 23.17 -24.84 16.78
CA TYR A 136 22.73 -23.46 16.51
C TYR A 136 22.89 -23.16 15.01
N ILE A 137 21.77 -23.08 14.29
CA ILE A 137 21.72 -22.94 12.83
C ILE A 137 21.26 -21.53 12.49
N GLU A 138 22.17 -20.72 11.98
CA GLU A 138 21.91 -19.34 11.56
C GLU A 138 22.04 -19.21 10.05
N CYS A 139 20.94 -18.88 9.38
CA CYS A 139 20.88 -18.84 7.92
C CYS A 139 20.82 -17.41 7.40
N ALA A 140 21.62 -17.12 6.36
CA ALA A 140 21.49 -15.88 5.61
C ALA A 140 20.40 -16.04 4.53
N PRO A 141 19.46 -15.09 4.39
CA PRO A 141 18.51 -15.10 3.29
C PRO A 141 19.20 -14.93 1.94
N ASP A 142 18.66 -15.54 0.90
CA ASP A 142 19.06 -15.32 -0.48
C ASP A 142 18.72 -13.88 -0.95
N ARG A 143 18.99 -13.59 -2.23
CA ARG A 143 18.72 -12.25 -2.79
C ARG A 143 17.24 -11.85 -2.70
N TRP A 144 16.33 -12.81 -2.70
CA TRP A 144 14.90 -12.60 -2.61
C TRP A 144 14.40 -12.53 -1.17
N GLY A 145 15.23 -12.93 -0.21
CA GLY A 145 14.86 -13.03 1.20
C GLY A 145 14.37 -14.41 1.61
N HIS A 146 14.50 -15.43 0.73
CA HIS A 146 14.22 -16.80 1.12
C HIS A 146 15.34 -17.36 1.97
N VAL A 147 14.96 -18.10 3.00
CA VAL A 147 15.85 -18.79 3.91
C VAL A 147 15.58 -20.28 3.80
N ARG A 148 16.63 -21.08 3.70
CA ARG A 148 16.52 -22.53 3.73
C ARG A 148 17.62 -23.11 4.62
N ALA A 149 17.19 -23.86 5.62
CA ALA A 149 18.00 -24.65 6.52
C ALA A 149 17.76 -26.13 6.21
N GLU A 150 18.78 -26.94 6.48
CA GLU A 150 18.70 -28.39 6.48
C GLU A 150 18.97 -28.86 7.91
N LEU A 151 18.08 -29.70 8.46
CA LEU A 151 18.21 -30.18 9.82
C LEU A 151 19.27 -31.29 9.92
N PRO A 152 20.19 -31.24 10.90
CA PRO A 152 21.13 -32.32 11.15
C PRO A 152 20.44 -33.64 11.44
N ALA A 153 21.04 -34.75 10.98
CA ALA A 153 20.53 -36.08 11.29
C ALA A 153 20.52 -36.34 12.81
N GLY A 154 19.44 -36.91 13.31
CA GLY A 154 19.27 -37.21 14.74
C GLY A 154 18.62 -36.10 15.57
N VAL A 155 18.39 -34.91 14.99
CA VAL A 155 17.59 -33.87 15.65
C VAL A 155 16.14 -34.36 15.77
N ARG A 156 15.60 -34.27 16.98
CA ARG A 156 14.24 -34.72 17.33
C ARG A 156 13.37 -33.57 17.83
N ALA A 157 13.96 -32.47 18.31
CA ALA A 157 13.23 -31.27 18.70
C ALA A 157 13.84 -30.02 18.08
N VAL A 158 12.98 -29.11 17.60
CA VAL A 158 13.41 -27.84 16.99
C VAL A 158 12.67 -26.65 17.59
N LEU A 159 13.43 -25.58 17.86
CA LEU A 159 12.93 -24.23 18.09
C LEU A 159 13.35 -23.34 16.92
N THR A 160 12.40 -22.68 16.24
CA THR A 160 12.71 -21.89 15.02
C THR A 160 12.03 -20.52 14.99
N THR A 161 12.68 -19.52 14.40
CA THR A 161 12.15 -18.14 14.24
C THR A 161 11.55 -17.86 12.86
N GLY A 162 10.65 -18.74 12.42
CA GLY A 162 10.00 -18.69 11.11
C GLY A 162 10.04 -20.04 10.38
N GLN A 163 9.53 -20.08 9.15
CA GLN A 163 9.55 -21.27 8.30
C GLN A 163 10.88 -21.39 7.54
N PHE A 164 11.91 -22.01 8.11
CA PHE A 164 13.22 -22.11 7.46
C PHE A 164 13.58 -23.49 6.92
N PHE A 165 12.82 -24.52 7.25
CA PHE A 165 12.97 -25.87 6.71
C PHE A 165 11.59 -26.39 6.27
N THR A 166 11.58 -27.49 5.52
CA THR A 166 10.35 -28.00 4.89
C THR A 166 9.43 -28.69 5.90
N PRO A 167 8.10 -28.68 5.68
CA PRO A 167 7.17 -29.48 6.49
C PRO A 167 7.53 -30.98 6.52
N ASP A 168 8.14 -31.51 5.45
CA ASP A 168 8.60 -32.90 5.41
C ASP A 168 9.72 -33.18 6.43
N GLN A 169 10.67 -32.23 6.59
CA GLN A 169 11.68 -32.33 7.65
C GLN A 169 11.04 -32.21 9.04
N ALA A 170 10.02 -31.36 9.18
CA ALA A 170 9.29 -31.17 10.43
C ALA A 170 8.50 -32.42 10.86
N ALA A 171 7.99 -33.21 9.91
CA ALA A 171 7.20 -34.40 10.19
C ALA A 171 7.97 -35.52 10.92
N GLY A 172 9.32 -35.48 10.86
CA GLY A 172 10.19 -36.40 11.58
C GLY A 172 10.56 -35.98 13.01
N LEU A 173 10.10 -34.81 13.47
CA LEU A 173 10.38 -34.29 14.79
C LEU A 173 9.37 -34.81 15.81
N ASP A 174 9.83 -35.05 17.04
CA ASP A 174 8.99 -35.35 18.19
C ASP A 174 8.41 -34.08 18.82
N LEU A 175 9.08 -32.93 18.61
CA LEU A 175 8.63 -31.64 19.11
C LEU A 175 9.05 -30.49 18.19
N LEU A 176 8.09 -29.65 17.82
CA LEU A 176 8.33 -28.42 17.05
C LEU A 176 7.76 -27.20 17.78
N VAL A 177 8.63 -26.24 18.09
CA VAL A 177 8.27 -24.93 18.62
C VAL A 177 8.60 -23.85 17.59
N VAL A 178 7.60 -23.07 17.19
CA VAL A 178 7.75 -21.99 16.20
C VAL A 178 7.53 -20.64 16.87
N MET A 179 8.46 -19.72 16.67
CA MET A 179 8.33 -18.29 16.98
C MET A 179 8.20 -17.53 15.67
N ASP A 180 7.07 -16.85 15.44
CA ASP A 180 6.86 -16.17 14.16
C ASP A 180 5.90 -14.98 14.31
N CYS A 181 5.92 -14.06 13.34
CA CYS A 181 5.04 -12.89 13.29
C CYS A 181 3.72 -13.15 12.53
N TYR A 182 3.69 -14.17 11.67
CA TYR A 182 2.53 -14.59 10.88
C TYR A 182 2.45 -16.12 10.82
N PRO A 183 1.26 -16.70 10.57
CA PRO A 183 1.12 -18.14 10.36
C PRO A 183 1.80 -18.59 9.07
N THR A 184 2.37 -19.79 9.12
CA THR A 184 3.06 -20.50 8.03
C THR A 184 2.63 -21.98 7.99
N GLU A 185 2.93 -22.67 6.88
CA GLU A 185 2.68 -24.12 6.79
C GLU A 185 3.48 -24.89 7.85
N LEU A 186 4.67 -24.41 8.22
CA LEU A 186 5.43 -24.98 9.33
C LEU A 186 4.73 -24.76 10.68
N SER A 187 4.15 -23.59 10.90
CA SER A 187 3.38 -23.32 12.12
C SER A 187 2.15 -24.21 12.23
N ASP A 188 1.48 -24.55 11.13
CA ASP A 188 0.33 -25.47 11.11
C ASP A 188 0.68 -26.88 11.63
N GLY A 189 1.95 -27.28 11.50
CA GLY A 189 2.51 -28.54 12.00
C GLY A 189 3.12 -28.46 13.41
N ALA A 190 3.31 -27.28 13.99
CA ALA A 190 4.02 -27.09 15.25
C ALA A 190 3.24 -27.53 16.49
N ASP A 191 3.91 -27.99 17.54
CA ASP A 191 3.29 -28.28 18.84
C ASP A 191 2.97 -27.01 19.62
N PHE A 192 3.84 -26.01 19.47
CA PHE A 192 3.71 -24.71 20.11
C PHE A 192 4.06 -23.60 19.13
N VAL A 193 3.25 -22.55 19.10
CA VAL A 193 3.51 -21.33 18.32
C VAL A 193 3.51 -20.13 19.24
N PHE A 194 4.58 -19.35 19.26
CA PHE A 194 4.70 -18.14 20.04
C PHE A 194 4.69 -16.90 19.13
N PRO A 195 3.87 -15.88 19.43
CA PRO A 195 3.78 -14.68 18.61
C PRO A 195 5.01 -13.79 18.83
N ALA A 196 5.74 -13.52 17.76
CA ALA A 196 6.95 -12.69 17.78
C ALA A 196 6.67 -11.23 17.37
N ALA A 197 7.21 -10.30 18.15
CA ALA A 197 7.33 -8.90 17.79
C ALA A 197 8.49 -8.71 16.81
N VAL A 198 8.34 -7.83 15.81
CA VAL A 198 9.34 -7.65 14.75
C VAL A 198 9.58 -6.18 14.43
N PHE A 199 10.76 -5.90 13.89
CA PHE A 199 11.07 -4.65 13.20
C PHE A 199 10.82 -3.41 14.09
N ALA A 200 9.89 -2.52 13.74
CA ALA A 200 9.62 -1.29 14.53
C ALA A 200 8.82 -1.54 15.83
N GLU A 201 8.62 -2.79 16.21
CA GLU A 201 7.98 -3.19 17.48
C GLU A 201 9.00 -3.55 18.57
N VAL A 202 10.29 -3.61 18.23
CA VAL A 202 11.36 -4.06 19.12
C VAL A 202 12.54 -3.09 19.12
N ASP A 203 13.20 -2.98 20.27
CA ASP A 203 14.52 -2.38 20.37
C ASP A 203 15.60 -3.42 20.06
N GLY A 204 16.73 -2.99 19.51
CA GLY A 204 17.87 -3.88 19.22
C GLY A 204 18.77 -3.34 18.12
N THR A 205 19.45 -4.24 17.42
CA THR A 205 20.28 -3.92 16.26
C THR A 205 20.15 -4.92 15.13
N VAL A 206 20.29 -4.43 13.90
CA VAL A 206 20.41 -5.25 12.69
C VAL A 206 21.73 -4.91 11.98
N ALA A 207 22.34 -5.91 11.36
CA ALA A 207 23.50 -5.68 10.50
C ALA A 207 23.04 -5.21 9.10
N ASP A 208 23.71 -4.19 8.57
CA ASP A 208 23.56 -3.83 7.17
C ASP A 208 24.37 -4.75 6.24
N LYS A 209 24.31 -4.48 4.93
CA LYS A 209 25.00 -5.23 3.88
C LYS A 209 26.52 -5.30 4.06
N ASP A 210 27.10 -4.36 4.80
CA ASP A 210 28.54 -4.27 5.09
C ASP A 210 28.88 -4.84 6.48
N GLY A 211 27.89 -5.44 7.17
CA GLY A 211 28.03 -6.01 8.51
C GLY A 211 28.00 -4.97 9.64
N VAL A 212 27.69 -3.70 9.34
CA VAL A 212 27.68 -2.64 10.35
C VAL A 212 26.36 -2.66 11.10
N ALA A 213 26.44 -2.65 12.43
CA ALA A 213 25.25 -2.61 13.29
C ALA A 213 24.50 -1.27 13.16
N ARG A 214 23.17 -1.37 12.93
CA ARG A 214 22.24 -0.26 12.82
C ARG A 214 21.15 -0.36 13.90
N PRO A 215 20.76 0.75 14.54
CA PRO A 215 19.81 0.72 15.63
C PRO A 215 18.40 0.39 15.13
N LEU A 216 17.74 -0.54 15.80
CA LEU A 216 16.29 -0.70 15.81
C LEU A 216 15.76 -0.08 17.10
N HIS A 217 14.73 0.75 16.95
CA HIS A 217 13.96 1.26 18.07
C HIS A 217 12.50 0.81 17.94
N ALA A 218 11.92 0.46 19.07
CA ALA A 218 10.49 0.23 19.19
C ALA A 218 9.75 1.57 19.04
N VAL A 219 9.05 1.72 17.92
CA VAL A 219 8.20 2.89 17.63
C VAL A 219 6.71 2.52 17.74
N CYS A 220 6.40 1.24 17.57
CA CYS A 220 5.04 0.69 17.57
C CYS A 220 4.91 -0.40 18.65
N LYS A 221 3.68 -0.69 19.05
CA LYS A 221 3.36 -1.80 19.95
C LYS A 221 3.19 -3.07 19.13
N ALA A 222 3.77 -4.16 19.61
CA ALA A 222 3.54 -5.48 19.05
C ALA A 222 2.04 -5.88 19.19
N PRO A 223 1.50 -6.67 18.26
CA PRO A 223 0.08 -7.00 18.26
C PRO A 223 -0.27 -8.02 19.36
N GLY A 224 -1.38 -7.78 20.06
CA GLY A 224 -1.88 -8.67 21.10
C GLY A 224 -0.88 -8.88 22.23
N LEU A 225 -0.45 -10.13 22.40
CA LEU A 225 0.53 -10.56 23.41
C LEU A 225 1.88 -10.95 22.77
N ALA A 226 2.17 -10.50 21.55
CA ALA A 226 3.46 -10.73 20.90
C ALA A 226 4.61 -10.11 21.70
N LEU A 227 5.75 -10.82 21.77
CA LEU A 227 6.94 -10.40 22.52
C LEU A 227 8.20 -10.40 21.65
N PRO A 228 9.21 -9.57 21.97
CA PRO A 228 10.55 -9.71 21.41
C PRO A 228 11.08 -11.13 21.64
N GLU A 229 11.77 -11.67 20.64
CA GLU A 229 12.15 -13.09 20.62
C GLU A 229 13.11 -13.46 21.76
N TRP A 230 14.06 -12.60 22.09
CA TRP A 230 14.95 -12.79 23.24
C TRP A 230 14.17 -12.96 24.55
N GLN A 231 13.03 -12.26 24.73
CA GLN A 231 12.20 -12.41 25.93
C GLN A 231 11.51 -13.76 25.98
N ILE A 232 11.04 -14.25 24.82
CA ILE A 232 10.43 -15.58 24.69
C ILE A 232 11.45 -16.65 25.06
N VAL A 233 12.67 -16.57 24.52
CA VAL A 233 13.75 -17.52 24.80
C VAL A 233 14.23 -17.43 26.25
N CYS A 234 14.34 -16.23 26.83
CA CYS A 234 14.63 -16.07 28.26
C CYS A 234 13.53 -16.64 29.16
N ALA A 235 12.27 -16.58 28.74
CA ALA A 235 11.15 -17.19 29.46
C ALA A 235 11.22 -18.73 29.40
N LEU A 236 11.50 -19.30 28.22
CA LEU A 236 11.72 -20.73 28.04
C LEU A 236 12.92 -21.22 28.89
N SER A 237 14.02 -20.48 28.88
CA SER A 237 15.23 -20.78 29.68
C SER A 237 14.92 -20.85 31.18
N ARG A 238 14.19 -19.87 31.72
CA ARG A 238 13.81 -19.85 33.14
C ARG A 238 12.91 -21.04 33.51
N ALA A 239 11.95 -21.38 32.65
CA ALA A 239 11.04 -22.49 32.90
C ALA A 239 11.71 -23.88 32.76
N LEU A 240 12.87 -23.98 32.11
CA LEU A 240 13.70 -25.19 32.06
C LEU A 240 14.58 -25.41 33.32
N GLY A 241 14.55 -24.50 34.31
CA GLY A 241 15.10 -24.74 35.64
C GLY A 241 16.57 -24.35 35.87
N GLY A 242 17.19 -23.56 34.99
CA GLY A 242 18.50 -22.94 35.23
C GLY A 242 18.42 -21.58 35.96
N GLU A 243 19.56 -20.95 36.29
CA GLU A 243 19.59 -19.53 36.75
C GLU A 243 19.02 -18.55 35.70
N GLY A 244 18.83 -19.04 34.46
CA GLY A 244 18.10 -18.40 33.38
C GLY A 244 18.96 -17.38 32.64
N LEU A 245 18.80 -17.31 31.31
CA LEU A 245 19.19 -16.11 30.58
C LEU A 245 18.29 -14.96 31.08
N ALA A 246 18.88 -14.01 31.80
CA ALA A 246 18.15 -12.94 32.47
C ALA A 246 18.73 -11.58 32.07
N TYR A 247 18.06 -10.93 31.13
CA TYR A 247 18.40 -9.58 30.68
C TYR A 247 17.26 -8.62 31.00
N ALA A 248 17.61 -7.42 31.47
CA ALA A 248 16.63 -6.38 31.75
C ALA A 248 16.11 -5.73 30.46
N ASP A 249 17.02 -5.51 29.49
CA ASP A 249 16.77 -4.87 28.21
C ASP A 249 17.83 -5.28 27.18
N THR A 250 17.69 -4.79 25.95
CA THR A 250 18.66 -5.05 24.87
C THR A 250 20.01 -4.34 25.07
N ALA A 251 20.08 -3.30 25.90
CA ALA A 251 21.34 -2.63 26.21
C ALA A 251 22.23 -3.52 27.09
N ALA A 252 21.63 -4.26 28.04
CA ALA A 252 22.34 -5.26 28.84
C ALA A 252 22.92 -6.39 27.95
N ILE A 253 22.14 -6.88 26.98
CA ILE A 253 22.61 -7.89 26.01
C ILE A 253 23.77 -7.33 25.18
N ARG A 254 23.63 -6.11 24.67
CA ARG A 254 24.66 -5.45 23.86
C ARG A 254 25.96 -5.20 24.62
N ALA A 255 25.87 -4.82 25.89
CA ALA A 255 27.02 -4.64 26.77
C ALA A 255 27.75 -5.97 26.99
N GLU A 256 27.02 -7.08 27.18
CA GLU A 256 27.60 -8.41 27.27
C GLU A 256 28.30 -8.84 25.97
N MET A 257 27.72 -8.49 24.82
CA MET A 257 28.34 -8.73 23.50
C MET A 257 29.59 -7.87 23.24
N GLY A 258 29.88 -6.87 24.07
CA GLY A 258 30.97 -5.91 23.85
C GLY A 258 30.77 -5.05 22.60
N ALA A 259 29.52 -4.88 22.15
CA ALA A 259 29.20 -4.16 20.93
C ALA A 259 29.09 -2.64 21.17
N ALA A 260 29.60 -1.85 20.22
CA ALA A 260 29.55 -0.40 20.28
C ALA A 260 28.13 0.14 20.03
N ASP A 261 27.90 1.40 20.43
CA ASP A 261 26.62 2.07 20.15
C ASP A 261 26.40 2.25 18.65
N PRO A 262 25.30 1.69 18.11
CA PRO A 262 25.03 1.72 16.68
C PRO A 262 24.57 3.11 16.24
N LYS A 263 24.86 3.47 14.99
CA LYS A 263 24.41 4.74 14.39
C LYS A 263 23.53 4.48 13.17
N PHE A 264 22.49 5.31 13.03
CA PHE A 264 21.67 5.31 11.83
C PHE A 264 22.51 5.55 10.58
N LEU A 265 22.13 4.88 9.49
CA LEU A 265 22.70 5.13 8.18
C LEU A 265 22.12 6.44 7.60
N MET A 266 22.74 7.56 7.96
CA MET A 266 22.27 8.91 7.61
C MET A 266 22.74 9.40 6.24
N SER A 267 23.83 8.85 5.69
CA SER A 267 24.36 9.22 4.38
C SER A 267 24.66 7.99 3.55
N ARG A 268 24.45 8.12 2.23
CA ARG A 268 24.81 7.12 1.23
C ARG A 268 25.38 7.84 0.01
N GLU A 269 26.46 7.31 -0.55
CA GLU A 269 26.99 7.81 -1.82
C GLU A 269 26.04 7.51 -2.99
N THR A 270 25.31 6.39 -2.91
CA THR A 270 24.34 5.94 -3.90
C THR A 270 23.04 5.48 -3.24
N ALA A 271 21.92 5.72 -3.91
CA ALA A 271 20.63 5.19 -3.47
C ALA A 271 20.67 3.65 -3.43
N PRO A 272 19.96 2.99 -2.49
CA PRO A 272 19.85 1.54 -2.48
C PRO A 272 19.35 1.03 -3.82
N GLU A 273 19.89 -0.08 -4.33
CA GLU A 273 19.42 -0.66 -5.60
C GLU A 273 17.90 -0.90 -5.63
N PRO A 274 17.27 -1.44 -4.55
CA PRO A 274 15.81 -1.58 -4.50
C PRO A 274 15.02 -0.26 -4.56
N ALA A 275 15.66 0.88 -4.26
CA ALA A 275 15.05 2.20 -4.38
C ALA A 275 15.14 2.78 -5.80
N LEU A 276 16.08 2.28 -6.61
CA LEU A 276 16.25 2.63 -8.01
C LEU A 276 15.47 1.70 -8.94
N ASP A 277 15.33 0.43 -8.56
CA ASP A 277 14.67 -0.61 -9.34
C ASP A 277 13.85 -1.50 -8.41
N ALA A 278 12.52 -1.42 -8.50
CA ALA A 278 11.62 -2.21 -7.67
C ALA A 278 11.82 -3.72 -7.87
N SER A 279 12.28 -4.18 -9.05
CA SER A 279 12.54 -5.60 -9.30
C SER A 279 13.71 -6.16 -8.47
N LYS A 280 14.59 -5.29 -7.96
CA LYS A 280 15.73 -5.66 -7.12
C LYS A 280 15.38 -5.76 -5.63
N ARG A 281 14.14 -5.49 -5.24
CA ARG A 281 13.73 -5.60 -3.83
C ARG A 281 13.63 -7.06 -3.36
N ARG A 282 13.74 -7.27 -2.05
CA ARG A 282 13.37 -8.55 -1.43
C ARG A 282 11.87 -8.79 -1.54
N MET A 283 11.49 -10.03 -1.83
CA MET A 283 10.10 -10.48 -1.85
C MET A 283 9.69 -11.10 -0.52
N TYR A 284 10.64 -11.69 0.21
CA TYR A 284 10.38 -12.46 1.42
C TYR A 284 11.03 -11.79 2.63
N TYR A 285 10.31 -11.83 3.75
CA TYR A 285 10.82 -11.51 5.07
C TYR A 285 10.50 -12.70 5.98
N ARG A 286 11.52 -13.41 6.47
CA ARG A 286 11.36 -14.67 7.22
C ARG A 286 10.48 -15.70 6.49
N ASN A 287 10.68 -15.81 5.18
CA ASN A 287 9.86 -16.64 4.27
C ASN A 287 8.37 -16.28 4.17
N HIS A 288 7.93 -15.15 4.74
CA HIS A 288 6.64 -14.56 4.41
C HIS A 288 6.77 -13.75 3.13
N LEU A 289 5.94 -14.06 2.12
CA LEU A 289 5.84 -13.25 0.93
C LEU A 289 5.25 -11.88 1.29
N ILE A 290 6.05 -10.82 1.22
CA ILE A 290 5.66 -9.47 1.65
C ILE A 290 4.44 -8.98 0.85
N GLU A 291 4.33 -9.36 -0.43
CA GLU A 291 3.23 -8.98 -1.32
C GLU A 291 1.86 -9.58 -0.95
N GLU A 292 1.86 -10.68 -0.20
CA GLU A 292 0.61 -11.21 0.36
C GLU A 292 0.11 -10.34 1.51
N LYS A 293 1.05 -9.76 2.27
CA LYS A 293 0.79 -8.95 3.45
C LYS A 293 0.59 -7.47 3.09
N VAL A 294 1.16 -7.01 1.98
CA VAL A 294 1.15 -5.62 1.52
C VAL A 294 0.56 -5.56 0.12
N SER A 295 -0.75 -5.32 0.06
CA SER A 295 -1.57 -5.40 -1.17
C SER A 295 -1.07 -4.51 -2.31
N GLY A 296 -0.55 -3.32 -2.01
CA GLY A 296 -0.04 -2.39 -3.02
C GLY A 296 1.23 -2.85 -3.76
N LEU A 297 1.88 -3.95 -3.34
CA LEU A 297 3.06 -4.49 -4.01
C LEU A 297 2.74 -5.47 -5.15
N ARG A 298 1.52 -6.00 -5.22
CA ARG A 298 1.12 -7.05 -6.18
C ARG A 298 1.20 -6.58 -7.64
N GLU A 299 1.01 -5.29 -7.86
CA GLU A 299 1.08 -4.65 -9.18
C GLU A 299 2.50 -4.14 -9.52
N LEU A 300 3.47 -4.36 -8.62
CA LEU A 300 4.88 -4.04 -8.82
C LEU A 300 5.76 -5.29 -8.70
N PRO A 301 5.40 -6.46 -9.27
CA PRO A 301 6.02 -7.74 -8.93
C PRO A 301 7.54 -7.70 -9.10
N ALA A 302 8.28 -8.24 -8.12
CA ALA A 302 9.75 -8.25 -8.21
C ALA A 302 10.26 -9.24 -9.25
N SER A 303 9.44 -10.25 -9.57
CA SER A 303 9.69 -11.31 -10.53
C SER A 303 8.41 -11.68 -11.29
N PRO A 304 8.47 -12.02 -12.59
CA PRO A 304 7.34 -12.56 -13.34
C PRO A 304 6.73 -13.83 -12.73
N ASP A 305 7.53 -14.58 -11.98
CA ASP A 305 7.13 -15.82 -11.31
C ASP A 305 6.43 -15.58 -9.96
N CYS A 306 6.31 -14.32 -9.52
CA CYS A 306 5.62 -13.97 -8.29
C CYS A 306 4.11 -14.17 -8.45
N LYS A 307 3.65 -15.40 -8.25
CA LYS A 307 2.23 -15.72 -8.15
C LYS A 307 1.80 -15.55 -6.71
N VAL A 308 1.09 -14.45 -6.43
CA VAL A 308 0.37 -14.28 -5.17
C VAL A 308 -0.60 -15.46 -5.03
N ALA A 309 -0.44 -16.30 -4.02
CA ALA A 309 -1.40 -17.35 -3.76
C ALA A 309 -2.77 -16.71 -3.48
N GLU A 310 -3.86 -17.32 -3.97
CA GLU A 310 -5.20 -16.95 -3.53
C GLU A 310 -5.21 -16.98 -2.00
N ARG A 311 -5.71 -15.91 -1.36
CA ARG A 311 -5.80 -15.82 0.10
C ARG A 311 -6.43 -17.12 0.61
N ARG A 312 -5.67 -17.98 1.31
CA ARG A 312 -6.25 -19.10 2.06
C ARG A 312 -7.07 -18.47 3.18
N PRO A 313 -8.41 -18.57 3.17
CA PRO A 313 -9.16 -18.16 4.33
C PRO A 313 -8.79 -19.11 5.47
N MET A 314 -8.47 -18.55 6.63
CA MET A 314 -8.60 -19.29 7.88
C MET A 314 -10.01 -19.86 7.89
N GLY A 315 -10.15 -21.18 8.01
CA GLY A 315 -11.38 -21.93 7.72
C GLY A 315 -12.66 -21.34 8.32
N LEU A 316 -13.30 -20.44 7.58
CA LEU A 316 -14.72 -20.13 7.66
C LEU A 316 -15.26 -20.20 6.23
N LYS A 317 -15.83 -21.35 5.87
CA LYS A 317 -16.69 -21.46 4.70
C LYS A 317 -17.95 -20.64 4.99
N ALA A 318 -18.17 -19.56 4.24
CA ALA A 318 -19.52 -19.09 3.97
C ALA A 318 -19.81 -19.43 2.51
N ALA A 319 -20.60 -20.49 2.32
CA ALA A 319 -21.06 -20.96 1.04
C ALA A 319 -22.02 -19.92 0.42
N MET A 320 -21.88 -19.73 -0.89
CA MET A 320 -22.96 -19.21 -1.73
C MET A 320 -24.12 -20.20 -1.70
N ASP A 321 -25.35 -19.69 -1.62
CA ASP A 321 -26.46 -20.30 -2.35
C ASP A 321 -27.16 -19.22 -3.16
N ALA A 322 -27.18 -19.48 -4.46
CA ALA A 322 -27.62 -18.63 -5.53
C ALA A 322 -28.97 -19.16 -6.02
N THR A 323 -30.08 -18.70 -5.42
CA THR A 323 -31.41 -18.99 -5.96
C THR A 323 -32.45 -17.91 -5.61
N ALA A 324 -32.44 -16.79 -6.35
CA ALA A 324 -33.62 -16.16 -7.00
C ALA A 324 -33.34 -14.72 -7.50
N GLU A 325 -33.54 -14.49 -8.80
CA GLU A 325 -33.21 -13.28 -9.57
C GLU A 325 -34.08 -12.03 -9.26
N PRO A 326 -33.51 -10.81 -9.36
CA PRO A 326 -34.27 -9.61 -9.70
C PRO A 326 -34.29 -9.43 -11.24
N LYS A 327 -35.48 -9.58 -11.83
CA LYS A 327 -35.74 -9.27 -13.25
C LYS A 327 -35.44 -7.79 -13.54
N GLY A 328 -34.32 -7.50 -14.24
CA GLY A 328 -33.99 -6.11 -14.58
C GLY A 328 -32.65 -5.76 -15.26
N GLY A 329 -31.84 -6.71 -15.75
CA GLY A 329 -30.64 -6.46 -16.58
C GLY A 329 -29.42 -5.89 -15.84
N ASP A 330 -28.22 -6.39 -16.18
CA ASP A 330 -26.87 -6.00 -15.70
C ASP A 330 -26.56 -4.48 -15.83
N ARG A 331 -27.21 -3.60 -15.07
CA ARG A 331 -26.95 -2.16 -15.13
C ARG A 331 -25.79 -1.79 -14.21
N PHE A 332 -24.78 -1.14 -14.78
CA PHE A 332 -23.59 -0.62 -14.08
C PHE A 332 -22.76 -1.68 -13.35
N ARG A 333 -22.73 -2.91 -13.90
CA ARG A 333 -21.85 -3.97 -13.44
C ARG A 333 -20.38 -3.58 -13.64
N ILE A 334 -19.56 -3.80 -12.63
CA ILE A 334 -18.11 -3.71 -12.72
C ILE A 334 -17.63 -4.93 -13.50
N VAL A 335 -17.14 -4.70 -14.72
CA VAL A 335 -16.62 -5.74 -15.62
C VAL A 335 -15.21 -6.11 -15.20
N GLU A 336 -14.40 -5.12 -14.89
CA GLU A 336 -13.02 -5.28 -14.47
C GLU A 336 -12.66 -4.20 -13.45
N LYS A 337 -11.84 -4.57 -12.47
CA LYS A 337 -11.29 -3.62 -11.52
C LYS A 337 -9.86 -4.01 -11.16
N ARG A 338 -8.96 -3.02 -11.17
CA ARG A 338 -7.53 -3.18 -10.85
C ARG A 338 -7.04 -2.01 -10.02
N GLU A 339 -6.26 -2.25 -8.97
CA GLU A 339 -5.57 -1.19 -8.21
C GLU A 339 -4.27 -0.80 -8.93
N ILE A 340 -4.34 -0.04 -10.02
CA ILE A 340 -3.22 0.23 -10.94
C ILE A 340 -1.94 0.79 -10.29
N VAL A 341 -2.06 1.56 -9.20
CA VAL A 341 -0.98 1.99 -8.31
C VAL A 341 -1.58 2.18 -6.90
N PRO A 342 -0.77 2.22 -5.82
CA PRO A 342 -1.31 2.33 -4.47
C PRO A 342 -2.38 3.42 -4.31
N ASN A 343 -3.55 3.03 -3.78
CA ASN A 343 -4.75 3.84 -3.58
C ASN A 343 -5.45 4.33 -4.87
N THR A 344 -5.06 3.87 -6.06
CA THR A 344 -5.67 4.30 -7.33
C THR A 344 -6.20 3.09 -8.09
N HIS A 345 -7.48 3.11 -8.41
CA HIS A 345 -8.20 1.97 -8.98
C HIS A 345 -8.71 2.32 -10.37
N GLU A 346 -8.34 1.53 -11.37
CA GLU A 346 -9.00 1.53 -12.66
C GLU A 346 -10.22 0.60 -12.58
N ILE A 347 -11.38 1.12 -12.94
CA ILE A 347 -12.65 0.41 -12.82
C ILE A 347 -13.38 0.54 -14.16
N VAL A 348 -13.63 -0.61 -14.78
CA VAL A 348 -14.37 -0.75 -16.03
C VAL A 348 -15.80 -1.13 -15.69
N VAL A 349 -16.75 -0.31 -16.12
CA VAL A 349 -18.18 -0.44 -15.81
C VAL A 349 -18.97 -0.62 -17.09
N HIS A 350 -19.88 -1.58 -17.12
CA HIS A 350 -20.85 -1.72 -18.20
C HIS A 350 -21.93 -0.63 -18.08
N ALA A 351 -21.85 0.37 -18.96
CA ALA A 351 -22.74 1.53 -19.02
C ALA A 351 -22.94 1.98 -20.49
N PRO A 352 -23.70 1.20 -21.29
CA PRO A 352 -23.73 1.34 -22.75
C PRO A 352 -24.24 2.72 -23.22
N ASP A 353 -25.25 3.27 -22.55
CA ASP A 353 -25.79 4.60 -22.88
C ASP A 353 -24.77 5.73 -22.68
N VAL A 354 -23.90 5.57 -21.67
CA VAL A 354 -22.81 6.52 -21.38
C VAL A 354 -21.71 6.35 -22.41
N ALA A 355 -21.27 5.10 -22.64
CA ALA A 355 -20.19 4.76 -23.55
C ALA A 355 -20.46 5.23 -24.99
N LEU A 356 -21.71 5.12 -25.45
CA LEU A 356 -22.13 5.52 -26.78
C LEU A 356 -22.00 7.04 -27.03
N LYS A 357 -22.11 7.86 -25.98
CA LYS A 357 -22.16 9.33 -26.07
C LYS A 357 -20.93 10.02 -25.51
N ALA A 358 -20.04 9.27 -24.85
CA ALA A 358 -18.87 9.81 -24.17
C ALA A 358 -17.92 10.53 -25.13
N GLN A 359 -17.45 11.70 -24.70
CA GLN A 359 -16.46 12.50 -25.41
C GLN A 359 -15.33 12.94 -24.46
N ALA A 360 -14.19 13.30 -25.04
CA ALA A 360 -13.01 13.70 -24.26
C ALA A 360 -13.31 14.93 -23.38
N GLY A 361 -12.90 14.84 -22.11
CA GLY A 361 -13.11 15.89 -21.11
C GLY A 361 -14.41 15.78 -20.30
N GLN A 362 -15.27 14.80 -20.58
CA GLN A 362 -16.49 14.57 -19.82
C GLN A 362 -16.28 13.70 -18.58
N PHE A 363 -17.27 13.69 -17.69
CA PHE A 363 -17.27 12.92 -16.45
C PHE A 363 -18.64 12.26 -16.22
N ALA A 364 -18.76 11.45 -15.17
CA ALA A 364 -20.05 10.93 -14.71
C ALA A 364 -20.18 11.13 -13.19
N ILE A 365 -21.42 11.24 -12.71
CA ILE A 365 -21.74 11.16 -11.28
C ILE A 365 -21.98 9.69 -10.93
N VAL A 366 -21.28 9.18 -9.91
CA VAL A 366 -21.33 7.77 -9.49
C VAL A 366 -21.75 7.67 -8.03
N MET A 367 -22.55 6.63 -7.73
CA MET A 367 -22.87 6.17 -6.38
C MET A 367 -22.54 4.69 -6.28
N ALA A 368 -21.76 4.31 -5.26
CA ALA A 368 -21.41 2.91 -5.02
C ALA A 368 -22.64 2.09 -4.62
N ASP A 369 -23.39 2.58 -3.62
CA ASP A 369 -24.64 1.98 -3.13
C ASP A 369 -25.74 3.05 -2.98
N MET A 370 -26.97 2.63 -2.64
CA MET A 370 -28.14 3.51 -2.54
C MET A 370 -28.03 4.59 -1.46
N VAL A 371 -27.11 4.46 -0.51
CA VAL A 371 -26.88 5.42 0.58
C VAL A 371 -25.57 6.20 0.40
N SER A 372 -24.86 5.97 -0.70
CA SER A 372 -23.62 6.67 -1.02
C SER A 372 -23.90 8.10 -1.48
N GLU A 373 -22.94 8.99 -1.26
CA GLU A 373 -23.04 10.32 -1.85
C GLU A 373 -22.81 10.27 -3.37
N ARG A 374 -23.22 11.32 -4.07
CA ARG A 374 -23.04 11.48 -5.51
C ARG A 374 -21.67 12.10 -5.77
N VAL A 375 -20.76 11.37 -6.42
CA VAL A 375 -19.38 11.83 -6.63
C VAL A 375 -19.04 11.88 -8.12
N PRO A 376 -18.44 12.99 -8.61
CA PRO A 376 -18.00 13.08 -9.99
C PRO A 376 -16.69 12.30 -10.22
N TYR A 377 -16.66 11.48 -11.27
CA TYR A 377 -15.46 10.80 -11.77
C TYR A 377 -15.30 11.00 -13.27
N THR A 378 -14.08 11.37 -13.69
CA THR A 378 -13.75 11.60 -15.10
C THR A 378 -13.84 10.30 -15.89
N LEU A 379 -14.36 10.39 -17.12
CA LEU A 379 -14.33 9.28 -18.08
C LEU A 379 -12.92 9.16 -18.65
N CYS A 380 -12.16 8.16 -18.19
CA CYS A 380 -10.76 7.95 -18.55
C CYS A 380 -10.58 7.04 -19.77
N ASP A 381 -11.59 6.26 -20.12
CA ASP A 381 -11.68 5.51 -21.38
C ASP A 381 -13.13 5.07 -21.61
N TRP A 382 -13.45 4.63 -22.82
CA TRP A 382 -14.74 4.00 -23.13
C TRP A 382 -14.67 3.22 -24.43
N ASP A 383 -15.55 2.23 -24.54
CA ASP A 383 -15.76 1.44 -25.75
C ASP A 383 -17.26 1.30 -26.01
N ALA A 384 -17.72 1.94 -27.09
CA ALA A 384 -19.13 1.91 -27.49
C ALA A 384 -19.58 0.53 -28.00
N ALA A 385 -18.67 -0.31 -28.50
CA ALA A 385 -19.00 -1.65 -29.01
C ALA A 385 -19.27 -2.62 -27.86
N THR A 386 -18.45 -2.58 -26.80
CA THR A 386 -18.66 -3.39 -25.59
C THR A 386 -19.58 -2.72 -24.57
N GLY A 387 -19.94 -1.45 -24.77
CA GLY A 387 -20.79 -0.68 -23.88
C GLY A 387 -20.13 -0.35 -22.55
N THR A 388 -18.80 -0.23 -22.52
CA THR A 388 -18.04 -0.04 -21.28
C THR A 388 -17.48 1.37 -21.16
N ILE A 389 -17.38 1.85 -19.92
CA ILE A 389 -16.68 3.09 -19.55
C ILE A 389 -15.65 2.78 -18.47
N THR A 390 -14.57 3.55 -18.45
CA THR A 390 -13.47 3.37 -17.51
C THR A 390 -13.29 4.60 -16.64
N PHE A 391 -13.21 4.39 -15.34
CA PHE A 391 -12.85 5.40 -14.35
C PHE A 391 -11.48 5.10 -13.77
N VAL A 392 -10.72 6.14 -13.45
CA VAL A 392 -9.56 6.05 -12.55
C VAL A 392 -9.90 6.75 -11.24
N VAL A 393 -10.12 5.94 -10.20
CA VAL A 393 -10.59 6.37 -8.88
C VAL A 393 -9.43 6.39 -7.90
N LEU A 394 -9.01 7.59 -7.51
CA LEU A 394 -8.13 7.79 -6.36
C LEU A 394 -8.95 7.65 -5.07
N GLU A 395 -8.58 6.70 -4.23
CA GLU A 395 -9.24 6.43 -2.97
C GLU A 395 -8.92 7.53 -1.94
N LYS A 396 -9.83 8.50 -1.78
CA LYS A 396 -9.60 9.72 -0.97
C LYS A 396 -10.59 9.91 0.19
N GLY A 397 -11.81 9.40 0.08
CA GLY A 397 -12.86 9.51 1.11
C GLY A 397 -13.77 8.29 1.15
N GLN A 398 -14.87 8.38 1.88
CA GLN A 398 -15.81 7.28 2.10
C GLN A 398 -16.33 6.68 0.78
N SER A 399 -16.85 7.50 -0.14
CA SER A 399 -17.46 7.00 -1.37
C SER A 399 -16.45 6.35 -2.31
N SER A 400 -15.26 6.95 -2.47
CA SER A 400 -14.18 6.30 -3.22
C SER A 400 -13.68 5.01 -2.54
N ARG A 401 -13.73 4.92 -1.20
CA ARG A 401 -13.38 3.69 -0.47
C ARG A 401 -14.41 2.60 -0.72
N LYS A 402 -15.71 2.93 -0.72
CA LYS A 402 -16.76 1.96 -1.06
C LYS A 402 -16.52 1.35 -2.43
N ILE A 403 -16.28 2.17 -3.45
CA ILE A 403 -15.94 1.69 -4.81
C ILE A 403 -14.63 0.88 -4.79
N ALA A 404 -13.61 1.33 -4.04
CA ALA A 404 -12.36 0.61 -3.85
C ALA A 404 -12.49 -0.72 -3.08
N LEU A 405 -13.61 -0.98 -2.39
CA LEU A 405 -13.89 -2.26 -1.74
C LEU A 405 -14.77 -3.21 -2.56
N MET A 406 -15.44 -2.71 -3.61
CA MET A 406 -16.25 -3.55 -4.51
C MET A 406 -15.36 -4.45 -5.39
N GLU A 407 -15.87 -5.56 -5.88
CA GLU A 407 -15.15 -6.49 -6.74
C GLU A 407 -15.72 -6.52 -8.17
N ALA A 408 -15.00 -7.17 -9.09
CA ALA A 408 -15.57 -7.44 -10.41
C ALA A 408 -16.80 -8.35 -10.26
N GLY A 409 -17.88 -8.02 -10.96
CA GLY A 409 -19.20 -8.64 -10.79
C GLY A 409 -20.16 -7.83 -9.93
N ASP A 410 -19.66 -6.95 -9.03
CA ASP A 410 -20.53 -6.05 -8.27
C ASP A 410 -21.18 -5.00 -9.18
N CYS A 411 -22.29 -4.41 -8.72
CA CYS A 411 -23.00 -3.36 -9.45
C CYS A 411 -22.97 -2.05 -8.67
N LEU A 412 -22.62 -0.96 -9.36
CA LEU A 412 -22.80 0.40 -8.83
C LEU A 412 -24.29 0.72 -8.77
N ALA A 413 -24.75 1.37 -7.70
CA ALA A 413 -26.14 1.77 -7.58
C ALA A 413 -26.57 2.72 -8.72
N HIS A 414 -25.73 3.72 -9.02
CA HIS A 414 -26.01 4.67 -10.09
C HIS A 414 -24.75 5.18 -10.78
N VAL A 415 -24.85 5.31 -12.11
CA VAL A 415 -23.93 6.08 -12.95
C VAL A 415 -24.75 7.03 -13.82
N THR A 416 -24.52 8.33 -13.70
CA THR A 416 -25.17 9.37 -14.50
C THR A 416 -24.12 10.09 -15.34
N GLY A 417 -24.18 9.90 -16.66
CA GLY A 417 -23.21 10.44 -17.60
C GLY A 417 -23.63 10.28 -19.06
N PRO A 418 -22.80 10.78 -20.01
CA PRO A 418 -21.68 11.68 -19.75
C PRO A 418 -22.19 13.09 -19.40
N LEU A 419 -21.45 13.78 -18.53
CA LEU A 419 -21.73 15.14 -18.03
C LEU A 419 -20.55 16.07 -18.30
N GLY A 420 -20.81 17.37 -18.26
CA GLY A 420 -19.86 18.40 -18.63
C GLY A 420 -19.85 18.69 -20.13
N ILE A 421 -19.44 19.91 -20.48
CA ILE A 421 -19.12 20.31 -21.85
C ILE A 421 -17.86 19.54 -22.27
N PRO A 422 -17.91 18.82 -23.40
CA PRO A 422 -16.75 18.15 -23.95
C PRO A 422 -15.67 19.18 -24.32
N LEU A 423 -14.41 18.77 -24.24
CA LEU A 423 -13.29 19.61 -24.64
C LEU A 423 -13.40 19.94 -26.14
N GLU A 424 -13.13 21.18 -26.54
CA GLU A 424 -13.07 21.54 -27.96
C GLU A 424 -11.89 20.81 -28.62
N ILE A 425 -12.17 19.99 -29.63
CA ILE A 425 -11.15 19.23 -30.36
C ILE A 425 -11.03 19.81 -31.77
N LYS A 426 -9.89 20.43 -32.06
CA LYS A 426 -9.51 20.93 -33.40
C LYS A 426 -7.98 20.88 -33.57
N ASN A 427 -7.49 21.25 -34.75
CA ASN A 427 -6.06 21.38 -34.99
C ASN A 427 -5.56 22.75 -34.51
N TYR A 428 -4.89 22.78 -33.37
CA TYR A 428 -4.24 23.94 -32.77
C TYR A 428 -2.77 24.09 -33.22
N GLY A 429 -2.11 22.98 -33.59
CA GLY A 429 -0.66 22.91 -33.80
C GLY A 429 -0.02 21.98 -32.78
N THR A 430 0.76 22.53 -31.84
CA THR A 430 1.35 21.79 -30.73
C THR A 430 0.50 21.92 -29.46
N VAL A 431 0.02 20.78 -28.94
CA VAL A 431 -0.77 20.72 -27.69
C VAL A 431 0.03 20.00 -26.60
N ALA A 432 0.20 20.66 -25.47
CA ALA A 432 0.82 20.09 -24.28
C ALA A 432 -0.24 19.65 -23.25
N LEU A 433 -0.19 18.41 -22.81
CA LEU A 433 -1.05 17.85 -21.78
C LEU A 433 -0.24 17.71 -20.48
N ALA A 434 -0.78 18.19 -19.37
CA ALA A 434 -0.19 18.00 -18.05
C ALA A 434 -1.13 17.17 -17.18
N GLY A 435 -0.75 15.93 -16.86
CA GLY A 435 -1.56 14.98 -16.08
C GLY A 435 -0.89 14.54 -14.79
N GLY A 436 -1.58 14.62 -13.65
CA GLY A 436 -1.04 14.16 -12.36
C GLY A 436 -2.08 13.50 -11.44
N CYS A 437 -1.64 12.54 -10.61
CA CYS A 437 -2.53 11.69 -9.79
C CYS A 437 -3.59 10.99 -10.67
N TYR A 438 -4.89 11.10 -10.35
CA TYR A 438 -6.00 10.60 -11.19
C TYR A 438 -6.03 11.26 -12.59
N GLY A 439 -5.41 12.44 -12.73
CA GLY A 439 -5.32 13.18 -13.98
C GLY A 439 -4.48 12.48 -15.05
N ILE A 440 -3.59 11.55 -14.68
CA ILE A 440 -2.81 10.75 -15.63
C ILE A 440 -3.76 9.90 -16.51
N GLY A 441 -4.76 9.24 -15.92
CA GLY A 441 -5.80 8.53 -16.68
C GLY A 441 -6.69 9.48 -17.48
N ALA A 442 -7.03 10.65 -16.91
CA ALA A 442 -7.93 11.61 -17.53
C ALA A 442 -7.37 12.30 -18.80
N ILE A 443 -6.04 12.43 -18.93
CA ILE A 443 -5.43 13.01 -20.14
C ILE A 443 -5.39 12.04 -21.32
N PHE A 444 -5.59 10.73 -21.10
CA PHE A 444 -5.54 9.72 -22.17
C PHE A 444 -6.58 9.94 -23.29
N PRO A 445 -7.90 10.09 -23.02
CA PRO A 445 -8.88 10.31 -24.07
C PRO A 445 -8.67 11.66 -24.77
N ILE A 446 -8.13 12.66 -24.05
CA ILE A 446 -7.77 13.97 -24.61
C ILE A 446 -6.60 13.82 -25.59
N ALA A 447 -5.57 13.06 -25.22
CA ALA A 447 -4.42 12.76 -26.07
C ALA A 447 -4.86 12.13 -27.39
N ARG A 448 -5.67 11.06 -27.34
CA ARG A 448 -6.20 10.40 -28.54
C ARG A 448 -6.99 11.36 -29.42
N ALA A 449 -7.88 12.15 -28.83
CA ALA A 449 -8.73 13.07 -29.57
C ALA A 449 -7.93 14.20 -30.24
N MET A 450 -6.99 14.82 -29.52
CA MET A 450 -6.12 15.86 -30.08
C MET A 450 -5.19 15.30 -31.16
N LYS A 451 -4.66 14.09 -30.96
CA LYS A 451 -3.82 13.43 -31.96
C LYS A 451 -4.58 13.10 -33.23
N ALA A 452 -5.80 12.58 -33.11
CA ALA A 452 -6.70 12.31 -34.23
C ALA A 452 -7.10 13.58 -35.00
N ALA A 453 -7.14 14.73 -34.33
CA ALA A 453 -7.38 16.03 -34.95
C ALA A 453 -6.15 16.63 -35.67
N GLY A 454 -5.02 15.93 -35.70
CA GLY A 454 -3.82 16.34 -36.44
C GLY A 454 -2.86 17.24 -35.66
N ASN A 455 -2.98 17.31 -34.33
CA ASN A 455 -2.03 18.04 -33.49
C ASN A 455 -0.73 17.25 -33.27
N ARG A 456 0.38 17.97 -33.05
CA ARG A 456 1.54 17.42 -32.34
C ARG A 456 1.20 17.44 -30.85
N VAL A 457 1.19 16.29 -30.20
CA VAL A 457 0.79 16.16 -28.78
C VAL A 457 2.00 15.80 -27.93
N ILE A 458 2.26 16.61 -26.90
CA ILE A 458 3.28 16.36 -25.88
C ILE A 458 2.57 16.10 -24.56
N ALA A 459 2.80 14.97 -23.92
CA ALA A 459 2.23 14.69 -22.59
C ALA A 459 3.30 14.71 -21.50
N PHE A 460 3.08 15.58 -20.52
CA PHE A 460 3.80 15.67 -19.27
C PHE A 460 2.98 14.95 -18.18
N SER A 461 3.42 13.75 -17.82
CA SER A 461 2.86 12.97 -16.71
C SER A 461 3.67 13.23 -15.45
N GLU A 462 3.02 13.65 -14.37
CA GLU A 462 3.65 13.81 -13.07
C GLU A 462 3.12 12.77 -12.08
N ALA A 463 4.04 12.05 -11.45
CA ALA A 463 3.79 11.31 -10.24
C ALA A 463 4.66 11.88 -9.11
N ARG A 464 4.35 11.58 -7.85
CA ARG A 464 5.27 11.94 -6.77
C ARG A 464 6.55 11.09 -6.80
N SER A 465 6.37 9.83 -7.16
CA SER A 465 7.40 8.79 -7.25
C SER A 465 7.02 7.78 -8.33
N HIS A 466 7.97 6.98 -8.79
CA HIS A 466 7.79 6.06 -9.92
C HIS A 466 6.68 5.02 -9.68
N TYR A 467 6.43 4.58 -8.45
CA TYR A 467 5.36 3.62 -8.12
C TYR A 467 3.95 4.25 -8.07
N LEU A 468 3.84 5.58 -8.25
CA LEU A 468 2.55 6.27 -8.44
C LEU A 468 2.35 6.69 -9.90
N ALA A 469 3.33 6.41 -10.76
CA ALA A 469 3.20 6.58 -12.18
C ALA A 469 2.52 5.35 -12.78
N TYR A 470 1.50 5.57 -13.61
CA TYR A 470 0.78 4.51 -14.30
C TYR A 470 0.48 4.92 -15.75
N HIS A 471 0.04 3.97 -16.57
CA HIS A 471 -0.27 4.15 -17.99
C HIS A 471 0.86 4.77 -18.82
N ARG A 472 2.13 4.55 -18.45
CA ARG A 472 3.29 5.08 -19.19
C ARG A 472 3.26 4.66 -20.67
N GLU A 473 3.17 3.37 -20.94
CA GLU A 473 3.13 2.83 -22.31
C GLU A 473 1.86 3.25 -23.03
N LYS A 474 0.70 3.16 -22.36
CA LYS A 474 -0.61 3.56 -22.88
C LYS A 474 -0.64 5.03 -23.32
N LEU A 475 -0.08 5.94 -22.51
CA LEU A 475 0.00 7.37 -22.85
C LEU A 475 1.08 7.64 -23.89
N ALA A 476 2.26 7.03 -23.78
CA ALA A 476 3.33 7.21 -24.75
C ALA A 476 2.90 6.79 -26.16
N GLY A 477 2.11 5.73 -26.30
CA GLY A 477 1.54 5.30 -27.58
C GLY A 477 0.43 6.22 -28.12
N ALA A 478 -0.10 7.15 -27.33
CA ALA A 478 -1.18 8.05 -27.71
C ALA A 478 -0.71 9.47 -28.07
N VAL A 479 0.59 9.76 -27.98
CA VAL A 479 1.18 11.10 -28.16
C VAL A 479 2.44 11.04 -29.02
N ASP A 480 2.93 12.20 -29.49
CA ASP A 480 4.21 12.29 -30.21
C ASP A 480 5.40 12.23 -29.26
N GLU A 481 5.24 12.84 -28.08
CA GLU A 481 6.28 12.92 -27.09
C GLU A 481 5.69 12.75 -25.69
N PHE A 482 6.28 11.84 -24.93
CA PHE A 482 5.86 11.55 -23.56
C PHE A 482 7.02 11.80 -22.61
N VAL A 483 6.80 12.70 -21.66
CA VAL A 483 7.72 13.00 -20.58
C VAL A 483 7.04 12.65 -19.27
N GLN A 484 7.63 11.76 -18.51
CA GLN A 484 7.17 11.48 -17.16
C GLN A 484 8.18 12.03 -16.17
N SER A 485 7.73 12.83 -15.22
CA SER A 485 8.56 13.32 -14.11
C SER A 485 8.07 12.76 -12.78
N THR A 486 8.99 12.68 -11.83
CA THR A 486 8.69 12.36 -10.44
C THR A 486 9.17 13.48 -9.54
N VAL A 487 8.34 13.89 -8.59
CA VAL A 487 8.70 14.96 -7.64
C VAL A 487 9.96 14.59 -6.84
N ASP A 488 10.16 13.31 -6.51
CA ASP A 488 11.35 12.81 -5.82
C ASP A 488 12.53 12.47 -6.74
N GLY A 489 12.34 12.44 -8.06
CA GLY A 489 13.37 12.08 -9.05
C GLY A 489 13.60 10.58 -9.22
N SER A 490 12.78 9.73 -8.62
CA SER A 490 12.89 8.26 -8.71
C SER A 490 12.76 7.69 -10.12
N ASN A 491 12.26 8.45 -11.10
CA ASN A 491 12.24 8.06 -12.51
C ASN A 491 13.31 8.77 -13.37
N GLN A 492 14.41 9.24 -12.75
CA GLN A 492 15.52 9.99 -13.36
C GLN A 492 15.16 11.41 -13.85
N THR A 493 13.87 11.76 -13.94
CA THR A 493 13.40 13.10 -14.28
C THR A 493 12.75 13.74 -13.06
N LYS A 494 13.52 14.52 -12.31
CA LYS A 494 13.05 15.17 -11.08
C LYS A 494 12.26 16.43 -11.37
N GLY A 495 11.09 16.57 -10.74
CA GLY A 495 10.28 17.80 -10.76
C GLY A 495 8.81 17.56 -11.05
N HIS A 496 8.05 18.65 -11.08
CA HIS A 496 6.64 18.67 -11.43
C HIS A 496 6.44 18.68 -12.96
N ALA A 497 5.28 18.24 -13.45
CA ALA A 497 4.93 18.35 -14.87
C ALA A 497 4.98 19.81 -15.35
N ALA A 498 4.57 20.74 -14.47
CA ALA A 498 4.67 22.16 -14.73
C ALA A 498 6.12 22.63 -14.91
N ASP A 499 7.10 22.06 -14.19
CA ASP A 499 8.52 22.38 -14.36
C ASP A 499 9.02 21.93 -15.74
N MET A 500 8.60 20.74 -16.18
CA MET A 500 8.98 20.21 -17.49
C MET A 500 8.41 21.07 -18.62
N LEU A 501 7.14 21.47 -18.50
CA LEU A 501 6.50 22.38 -19.43
C LEU A 501 7.20 23.75 -19.46
N LYS A 502 7.46 24.33 -18.28
CA LYS A 502 8.19 25.61 -18.13
C LYS A 502 9.53 25.57 -18.85
N ASN A 503 10.29 24.49 -18.68
CA ASN A 503 11.60 24.35 -19.32
C ASN A 503 11.51 24.32 -20.85
N ARG A 504 10.49 23.68 -21.42
CA ARG A 504 10.25 23.71 -22.88
C ARG A 504 9.87 25.10 -23.38
N LEU A 505 8.98 25.79 -22.66
CA LEU A 505 8.58 27.17 -22.99
C LEU A 505 9.77 28.13 -22.90
N ALA A 506 10.61 28.00 -21.86
CA ALA A 506 11.82 28.80 -21.69
C ALA A 506 12.88 28.52 -22.78
N ALA A 507 12.92 27.30 -23.32
CA ALA A 507 13.77 26.93 -24.45
C ALA A 507 13.24 27.43 -25.81
N GLY A 508 12.10 28.12 -25.84
CA GLY A 508 11.50 28.65 -27.06
C GLY A 508 10.69 27.62 -27.86
N GLU A 509 10.34 26.47 -27.28
CA GLU A 509 9.48 25.50 -27.96
C GLU A 509 8.07 26.07 -28.15
N LYS A 510 7.59 26.06 -29.40
CA LYS A 510 6.25 26.55 -29.74
C LYS A 510 5.17 25.57 -29.25
N ILE A 511 4.37 26.02 -28.28
CA ILE A 511 3.21 25.31 -27.73
C ILE A 511 1.98 26.22 -27.92
N ASP A 512 0.98 25.74 -28.65
CA ASP A 512 -0.22 26.51 -29.04
C ASP A 512 -1.36 26.39 -28.01
N LEU A 513 -1.38 25.29 -27.23
CA LEU A 513 -2.37 25.05 -26.17
C LEU A 513 -1.80 24.15 -25.07
N VAL A 514 -2.06 24.50 -23.80
CA VAL A 514 -1.77 23.67 -22.63
C VAL A 514 -3.08 23.19 -21.99
N ILE A 515 -3.17 21.92 -21.62
CA ILE A 515 -4.32 21.35 -20.91
C ILE A 515 -3.86 20.64 -19.65
N ALA A 516 -4.28 21.14 -18.49
CA ALA A 516 -3.90 20.61 -17.19
C ALA A 516 -5.06 19.86 -16.52
N VAL A 517 -4.80 18.61 -16.12
CA VAL A 517 -5.76 17.77 -15.40
C VAL A 517 -5.07 17.13 -14.19
N GLY A 518 -5.54 17.43 -13.00
CA GLY A 518 -4.94 16.90 -11.77
C GLY A 518 -5.47 17.53 -10.49
N CYS A 519 -4.61 17.66 -9.49
CA CYS A 519 -4.96 18.37 -8.28
C CYS A 519 -5.00 19.90 -8.53
N PRO A 520 -5.82 20.68 -7.79
CA PRO A 520 -5.92 22.13 -7.98
C PRO A 520 -4.58 22.84 -7.88
N PHE A 521 -3.70 22.36 -6.99
CA PHE A 521 -2.35 22.90 -6.83
C PHE A 521 -1.53 22.75 -8.11
N MET A 522 -1.50 21.55 -8.72
CA MET A 522 -0.79 21.32 -9.98
C MET A 522 -1.35 22.19 -11.11
N MET A 523 -2.68 22.29 -11.23
CA MET A 523 -3.31 23.10 -12.27
C MET A 523 -3.03 24.60 -12.09
N MET A 524 -3.05 25.09 -10.84
CA MET A 524 -2.67 26.47 -10.49
C MET A 524 -1.20 26.76 -10.81
N ILE A 525 -0.28 25.85 -10.47
CA ILE A 525 1.13 26.00 -10.80
C ILE A 525 1.33 26.00 -12.32
N THR A 526 0.66 25.10 -13.04
CA THR A 526 0.70 25.08 -14.51
C THR A 526 0.25 26.41 -15.10
N ALA A 527 -0.88 26.95 -14.62
CA ALA A 527 -1.38 28.27 -15.04
C ALA A 527 -0.37 29.39 -14.78
N LYS A 528 0.28 29.38 -13.61
CA LYS A 528 1.29 30.37 -13.24
C LYS A 528 2.52 30.30 -14.14
N GLU A 529 2.97 29.10 -14.47
CA GLU A 529 4.17 28.91 -15.29
C GLU A 529 3.92 29.20 -16.79
N THR A 530 2.68 29.04 -17.28
CA THR A 530 2.35 29.35 -18.68
C THR A 530 2.01 30.82 -18.92
N ALA A 531 1.54 31.55 -17.90
CA ALA A 531 1.10 32.94 -18.04
C ALA A 531 2.18 33.90 -18.61
N PRO A 532 3.45 33.86 -18.16
CA PRO A 532 4.51 34.74 -18.70
C PRO A 532 4.80 34.51 -20.20
N HIS A 533 4.44 33.34 -20.73
CA HIS A 533 4.67 32.96 -22.12
C HIS A 533 3.44 33.23 -23.01
N GLY A 534 2.32 33.69 -22.44
CA GLY A 534 1.09 33.99 -23.19
C GLY A 534 0.43 32.76 -23.84
N VAL A 535 0.73 31.56 -23.36
CA VAL A 535 0.20 30.31 -23.94
C VAL A 535 -1.19 30.02 -23.37
N PRO A 536 -2.24 29.88 -24.21
CA PRO A 536 -3.57 29.49 -23.76
C PRO A 536 -3.52 28.22 -22.92
N THR A 537 -4.11 28.26 -21.72
CA THR A 537 -4.05 27.14 -20.77
C THR A 537 -5.45 26.81 -20.26
N LEU A 538 -5.88 25.57 -20.44
CA LEU A 538 -7.14 25.05 -19.92
C LEU A 538 -6.89 24.18 -18.69
N ALA A 539 -7.70 24.33 -17.64
CA ALA A 539 -7.64 23.50 -16.45
C ALA A 539 -8.98 22.80 -16.18
N ALA A 540 -8.93 21.50 -15.92
CA ALA A 540 -10.11 20.69 -15.56
C ALA A 540 -10.46 20.83 -14.08
N LEU A 541 -11.36 21.75 -13.75
CA LEU A 541 -11.75 22.00 -12.38
C LEU A 541 -12.54 20.82 -11.78
N ASN A 542 -12.28 20.58 -10.51
CA ASN A 542 -12.87 19.52 -9.69
C ASN A 542 -13.44 20.06 -8.36
N PRO A 543 -14.40 21.00 -8.42
CA PRO A 543 -15.10 21.48 -7.23
C PRO A 543 -16.05 20.40 -6.69
N ILE A 544 -16.68 20.68 -5.56
CA ILE A 544 -17.74 19.83 -5.03
C ILE A 544 -18.91 19.80 -6.03
N MET A 545 -19.40 18.61 -6.36
CA MET A 545 -20.59 18.41 -7.19
C MET A 545 -21.59 17.54 -6.44
N VAL A 546 -22.87 17.65 -6.81
CA VAL A 546 -23.94 16.81 -6.26
C VAL A 546 -24.81 16.27 -7.40
N ASP A 547 -25.52 17.15 -8.10
CA ASP A 547 -26.39 16.77 -9.22
C ASP A 547 -25.60 16.59 -10.53
N GLY A 548 -24.62 17.47 -10.79
CA GLY A 548 -23.83 17.44 -12.03
C GLY A 548 -24.58 18.00 -13.25
N THR A 549 -25.73 18.66 -13.05
CA THR A 549 -26.65 19.10 -14.11
C THR A 549 -27.01 20.58 -14.04
N GLY A 550 -26.33 21.35 -13.17
CA GLY A 550 -26.49 22.79 -13.04
C GLY A 550 -27.63 23.25 -12.11
N MET A 551 -28.30 22.33 -11.40
CA MET A 551 -29.51 22.66 -10.62
C MET A 551 -29.21 23.27 -9.25
N CYS A 552 -28.09 22.91 -8.60
CA CYS A 552 -27.86 23.29 -7.19
C CYS A 552 -26.79 24.37 -6.97
N GLY A 553 -25.91 24.63 -7.94
CA GLY A 553 -24.79 25.58 -7.76
C GLY A 553 -23.70 25.15 -6.75
N ALA A 554 -23.65 23.87 -6.34
CA ALA A 554 -22.58 23.35 -5.48
C ALA A 554 -21.20 23.49 -6.14
N CYS A 555 -21.15 23.26 -7.45
CA CYS A 555 -19.94 23.34 -8.26
C CYS A 555 -19.58 24.75 -8.72
N ARG A 556 -20.19 25.79 -8.14
CA ARG A 556 -19.90 27.18 -8.51
C ARG A 556 -18.45 27.54 -8.19
N ILE A 557 -17.87 28.31 -9.10
CA ILE A 557 -16.52 28.86 -9.07
C ILE A 557 -16.51 30.20 -9.83
N THR A 558 -15.57 31.08 -9.51
CA THR A 558 -15.38 32.35 -10.23
C THR A 558 -14.30 32.19 -11.31
N VAL A 559 -14.65 32.57 -12.55
CA VAL A 559 -13.74 32.64 -13.71
C VAL A 559 -13.86 34.03 -14.32
N GLY A 560 -12.78 34.80 -14.25
CA GLY A 560 -12.77 36.23 -14.53
C GLY A 560 -13.66 36.95 -13.52
N GLU A 561 -14.62 37.74 -14.02
CA GLU A 561 -15.59 38.46 -13.18
C GLU A 561 -16.95 37.74 -13.08
N LYS A 562 -17.04 36.48 -13.50
CA LYS A 562 -18.30 35.75 -13.61
C LYS A 562 -18.30 34.47 -12.78
N THR A 563 -19.39 34.24 -12.07
CA THR A 563 -19.68 32.93 -11.47
C THR A 563 -20.09 31.94 -12.56
N LYS A 564 -19.46 30.75 -12.54
CA LYS A 564 -19.68 29.64 -13.46
C LYS A 564 -19.95 28.36 -12.69
N PHE A 565 -20.71 27.43 -13.28
CA PHE A 565 -21.00 26.12 -12.70
C PHE A 565 -20.20 25.04 -13.42
N ALA A 566 -19.17 24.49 -12.79
CA ALA A 566 -18.23 23.59 -13.45
C ALA A 566 -18.88 22.37 -14.14
N CYS A 567 -20.04 21.88 -13.67
CA CYS A 567 -20.73 20.75 -14.27
C CYS A 567 -21.44 21.05 -15.61
N VAL A 568 -21.79 22.31 -15.90
CA VAL A 568 -22.55 22.70 -17.10
C VAL A 568 -21.90 23.80 -17.93
N ASP A 569 -21.02 24.62 -17.32
CA ASP A 569 -20.17 25.59 -18.01
C ASP A 569 -18.75 25.04 -18.29
N GLY A 570 -18.39 23.91 -17.68
CA GLY A 570 -17.04 23.33 -17.71
C GLY A 570 -17.06 21.82 -18.01
N PRO A 571 -16.10 21.02 -17.50
CA PRO A 571 -15.22 21.33 -16.37
C PRO A 571 -13.93 22.08 -16.73
N PHE A 572 -13.66 22.29 -18.02
CA PHE A 572 -12.46 22.99 -18.49
C PHE A 572 -12.69 24.49 -18.56
N PHE A 573 -11.81 25.27 -17.93
CA PHE A 573 -11.83 26.73 -17.95
C PHE A 573 -10.46 27.29 -18.28
N ASP A 574 -10.41 28.54 -18.74
CA ASP A 574 -9.16 29.29 -18.87
C ASP A 574 -8.49 29.40 -17.49
N ALA A 575 -7.35 28.73 -17.36
CA ALA A 575 -6.62 28.57 -16.11
C ALA A 575 -6.07 29.90 -15.56
N HIS A 576 -5.90 30.91 -16.43
CA HIS A 576 -5.42 32.24 -16.06
C HIS A 576 -6.51 33.12 -15.46
N GLN A 577 -7.79 32.73 -15.59
CA GLN A 577 -8.93 33.47 -15.09
C GLN A 577 -9.59 32.85 -13.85
N ILE A 578 -9.13 31.69 -13.39
CA ILE A 578 -9.72 30.97 -12.26
C ILE A 578 -9.31 31.61 -10.92
N ASP A 579 -10.28 31.84 -10.03
CA ASP A 579 -9.99 32.12 -8.62
C ASP A 579 -9.57 30.85 -7.88
N TRP A 580 -8.26 30.61 -7.82
CA TRP A 580 -7.69 29.43 -7.18
C TRP A 580 -7.86 29.42 -5.65
N ASN A 581 -8.02 30.58 -5.00
CA ASN A 581 -8.27 30.66 -3.56
C ASN A 581 -9.70 30.21 -3.26
N GLU A 582 -10.68 30.67 -4.04
CA GLU A 582 -12.06 30.21 -3.93
C GLU A 582 -12.14 28.68 -4.11
N VAL A 583 -11.50 28.13 -5.15
CA VAL A 583 -11.47 26.68 -5.39
C VAL A 583 -10.90 25.93 -4.19
N LYS A 584 -9.81 26.42 -3.60
CA LYS A 584 -9.18 25.80 -2.41
C LYS A 584 -10.13 25.81 -1.22
N ASP A 585 -10.70 26.96 -0.88
CA ASP A 585 -11.51 27.13 0.33
C ASP A 585 -12.81 26.32 0.24
N ARG A 586 -13.48 26.37 -0.91
CA ARG A 586 -14.71 25.61 -1.16
C ARG A 586 -14.48 24.11 -1.04
N ARG A 587 -13.37 23.61 -1.56
CA ARG A 587 -13.03 22.18 -1.48
C ARG A 587 -12.75 21.68 -0.06
N SER A 588 -12.42 22.56 0.87
CA SER A 588 -12.21 22.22 2.29
C SER A 588 -13.46 22.39 3.16
N ALA A 589 -14.58 22.86 2.61
CA ALA A 589 -15.77 23.23 3.37
C ALA A 589 -16.34 22.09 4.24
N TYR A 590 -16.17 20.82 3.83
CA TYR A 590 -16.70 19.65 4.54
C TYR A 590 -15.61 18.75 5.15
N ALA A 591 -14.37 19.22 5.26
CA ALA A 591 -13.25 18.39 5.70
C ALA A 591 -13.50 17.68 7.05
N ALA A 592 -14.14 18.35 8.01
CA ALA A 592 -14.47 17.74 9.31
C ALA A 592 -15.48 16.59 9.19
N ALA A 593 -16.53 16.77 8.38
CA ALA A 593 -17.54 15.75 8.14
C ALA A 593 -16.97 14.56 7.33
N GLU A 594 -16.12 14.85 6.33
CA GLU A 594 -15.40 13.82 5.57
C GLU A 594 -14.53 12.95 6.50
N ILE A 595 -13.77 13.57 7.41
CA ILE A 595 -12.93 12.85 8.39
C ILE A 595 -13.80 11.97 9.30
N GLN A 596 -14.90 12.50 9.81
CA GLN A 596 -15.80 11.75 10.70
C GLN A 596 -16.46 10.54 10.01
N SER A 597 -16.83 10.70 8.73
CA SER A 597 -17.56 9.66 8.00
C SER A 597 -16.68 8.45 7.64
N VAL A 598 -15.39 8.70 7.41
CA VAL A 598 -14.43 7.66 7.00
C VAL A 598 -14.33 6.52 8.02
N GLY A 599 -14.35 6.82 9.32
CA GLY A 599 -14.27 5.82 10.40
C GLY A 599 -15.49 4.90 10.53
N ARG A 600 -16.55 5.13 9.74
CA ARG A 600 -17.81 4.36 9.76
C ARG A 600 -18.03 3.53 8.48
N SER A 601 -17.04 3.48 7.61
CA SER A 601 -17.14 2.78 6.33
C SER A 601 -17.03 1.27 6.57
N ALA A 602 -18.15 0.61 6.83
CA ALA A 602 -18.24 -0.83 6.65
C ALA A 602 -17.98 -1.18 5.16
N PRO A 603 -17.57 -2.42 4.83
CA PRO A 603 -17.75 -2.93 3.48
C PRO A 603 -19.16 -2.62 3.00
N VAL A 604 -19.37 -2.44 1.69
CA VAL A 604 -20.73 -2.33 1.15
C VAL A 604 -21.41 -3.68 1.35
N ILE A 605 -22.07 -3.84 2.50
CA ILE A 605 -22.92 -4.98 2.80
C ILE A 605 -24.23 -4.66 2.08
N ALA A 606 -24.62 -5.49 1.12
CA ALA A 606 -25.91 -5.37 0.47
C ALA A 606 -27.02 -5.47 1.53
N HIS A 607 -27.55 -4.33 1.98
CA HIS A 607 -28.63 -4.28 2.95
C HIS A 607 -29.95 -4.57 2.24
N HIS A 608 -30.45 -5.82 2.34
CA HIS A 608 -31.82 -6.12 1.98
C HIS A 608 -32.75 -5.79 3.15
N HIS A 609 -33.53 -4.72 3.00
CA HIS A 609 -34.63 -4.41 3.91
C HIS A 609 -35.73 -5.47 3.76
N HIS A 610 -35.98 -6.25 4.81
CA HIS A 610 -37.18 -7.06 4.93
C HIS A 610 -38.41 -6.16 5.15
N GLY A 611 -39.15 -5.89 4.07
CA GLY A 611 -40.49 -5.32 4.14
C GLY A 611 -41.54 -6.42 3.99
N ALA A 612 -42.15 -6.83 5.10
CA ALA A 612 -43.28 -7.74 5.12
C ALA A 612 -44.53 -7.10 4.49
N CYS A 613 -45.13 -7.78 3.51
CA CYS A 613 -46.55 -7.77 3.13
C CYS A 613 -46.68 -8.78 1.97
N GLY A 614 -47.29 -9.96 2.08
CA GLY A 614 -48.66 -10.21 2.50
C GLY A 614 -49.51 -10.49 1.24
N CYS A 615 -49.79 -11.77 0.95
CA CYS A 615 -51.07 -12.32 0.42
C CYS A 615 -50.93 -13.69 -0.27
N LYS A 616 -51.48 -14.71 0.40
CA LYS A 616 -52.35 -15.82 -0.06
C LYS A 616 -52.20 -16.37 -1.50
N ALA A 617 -51.89 -17.65 -1.63
CA ALA A 617 -52.85 -18.75 -1.83
C ALA A 617 -52.17 -20.08 -1.51
#